data_AF-A0A1G2L1A5-F1
#
_entry.id   AF-A0A1G2L1A5-F1
#
_cell.length_a   1.000
_cell.length_b   1.000
_cell.length_c   1.000
_cell.angle_alpha   90.00
_cell.angle_beta   90.00
_cell.angle_gamma   90.00
#
_symmetry.space_group_name_H-M   'P 1'
#
loop_
_entity.id
_entity.type
_entity.pdbx_description
1 polymer ?
#
loop_
_entity_poly.entity_id
_entity_poly.type
_entity_poly.pdbx_seq_one_letter_code
_entity_poly.pdbx_strand_id
1 'polypeptide(L)'
;MLQTPAASEIQASLKTKGVRREDIKTALDLKSFIEKLDFSFFPQASAPIRILHRLSRITKGVRAAYIHPRVKNATDSYVIFAPALHKRLEKEKSECTLLLKNKGGEFILAESTKHIPPICMIAALAAHEVRHRVQQHFKPKLFDPKSLSERNPSDLLSNAVCVATLLIEEIRKSCKQRKERKHVMQMMTCRKELDALVIEITALHIFYQSHSIEKLIPLIRAGISQAV
;
A
#
# COMPACT_ATOMS: atom_id res chain seq x y z
N MET A 1 25.70 9.45 4.85
CA MET A 1 24.58 8.48 4.73
C MET A 1 23.88 8.39 6.08
N LEU A 2 22.56 8.57 6.14
CA LEU A 2 21.81 8.32 7.39
C LEU A 2 21.75 6.79 7.58
N GLN A 3 22.46 6.26 8.58
CA GLN A 3 22.34 4.85 8.94
C GLN A 3 20.91 4.58 9.41
N THR A 4 20.26 3.59 8.79
CA THR A 4 18.99 3.07 9.30
C THR A 4 19.26 2.41 10.65
N PRO A 5 18.61 2.85 11.75
CA PRO A 5 18.85 2.27 13.07
C PRO A 5 18.58 0.77 13.08
N ALA A 6 19.32 0.03 13.91
CA ALA A 6 19.11 -1.40 14.05
C ALA A 6 17.69 -1.68 14.58
N ALA A 7 17.10 -2.82 14.21
CA ALA A 7 15.74 -3.17 14.64
C ALA A 7 15.57 -3.17 16.17
N SER A 8 16.62 -3.56 16.90
CA SER A 8 16.71 -3.53 18.36
C SER A 8 16.61 -2.11 18.94
N GLU A 9 17.28 -1.14 18.32
CA GLU A 9 17.27 0.28 18.74
C GLU A 9 15.90 0.91 18.51
N ILE A 10 15.29 0.62 17.35
CA ILE A 10 13.92 1.06 17.04
C ILE A 10 12.94 0.49 18.06
N GLN A 11 13.05 -0.81 18.34
CA GLN A 11 12.18 -1.47 19.32
C GLN A 11 12.33 -0.86 20.72
N ALA A 12 13.56 -0.62 21.18
CA ALA A 12 13.81 0.02 22.47
C ALA A 12 13.20 1.44 22.53
N SER A 13 13.41 2.25 21.48
CA SER A 13 12.85 3.61 21.41
C SER A 13 11.32 3.62 21.42
N LEU A 14 10.67 2.71 20.68
CA LEU A 14 9.21 2.66 20.63
C LEU A 14 8.58 2.16 21.93
N LYS A 15 9.25 1.21 22.62
CA LYS A 15 8.82 0.74 23.95
C LYS A 15 8.84 1.87 24.98
N THR A 16 9.92 2.67 25.04
CA THR A 16 9.99 3.80 25.97
C THR A 16 8.95 4.88 25.69
N LYS A 17 8.44 4.93 24.45
CA LYS A 17 7.36 5.82 24.01
C LYS A 17 5.95 5.23 24.19
N GLY A 18 5.82 4.09 24.86
CA GLY A 18 4.53 3.47 25.19
C GLY A 18 3.82 2.79 24.02
N VAL A 19 4.53 2.48 22.92
CA VAL A 19 3.93 1.73 21.79
C VAL A 19 3.81 0.25 22.17
N ARG A 20 2.66 -0.36 21.89
CA ARG A 20 2.39 -1.77 22.22
C ARG A 20 3.31 -2.71 21.45
N ARG A 21 3.60 -3.88 22.04
CA ARG A 21 4.52 -4.87 21.46
C ARG A 21 4.09 -5.35 20.08
N GLU A 22 2.80 -5.61 19.89
CA GLU A 22 2.22 -6.11 18.65
C GLU A 22 2.30 -5.06 17.54
N ASP A 23 2.08 -3.79 17.90
CA ASP A 23 2.21 -2.64 17.01
C ASP A 23 3.68 -2.46 16.56
N ILE A 24 4.64 -2.61 17.48
CA ILE A 24 6.07 -2.58 17.16
C ILE A 24 6.44 -3.75 16.23
N LYS A 25 6.00 -4.97 16.54
CA LYS A 25 6.24 -6.15 15.70
C LYS A 25 5.71 -5.92 14.29
N THR A 26 4.46 -5.47 14.17
CA THR A 26 3.81 -5.17 12.88
C THR A 26 4.57 -4.09 12.09
N ALA A 27 5.07 -3.05 12.77
CA ALA A 27 5.85 -2.00 12.12
C ALA A 27 7.23 -2.49 11.64
N LEU A 28 7.88 -3.39 12.38
CA LEU A 28 9.14 -4.01 12.00
C LEU A 28 8.96 -5.01 10.84
N ASP A 29 7.88 -5.79 10.88
CA ASP A 29 7.48 -6.68 9.78
C ASP A 29 7.26 -5.82 8.51
N LEU A 30 6.47 -4.74 8.60
CA LEU A 30 6.25 -3.82 7.48
C LEU A 30 7.55 -3.19 6.96
N LYS A 31 8.44 -2.74 7.86
CA LYS A 31 9.77 -2.23 7.51
C LYS A 31 10.55 -3.25 6.69
N SER A 32 10.63 -4.50 7.15
CA SER A 32 11.37 -5.56 6.46
C SER A 32 10.81 -5.84 5.06
N PHE A 33 9.49 -5.86 4.91
CA PHE A 33 8.85 -6.05 3.61
C PHE A 33 9.14 -4.89 2.65
N ILE A 34 9.05 -3.64 3.12
CA ILE A 34 9.41 -2.47 2.31
C ILE A 34 10.87 -2.54 1.89
N GLU A 35 11.81 -2.86 2.80
CA GLU A 35 13.24 -2.95 2.47
C GLU A 35 13.52 -3.98 1.37
N LYS A 36 12.94 -5.17 1.47
CA LYS A 36 13.12 -6.23 0.47
C LYS A 36 12.56 -5.85 -0.90
N LEU A 37 11.35 -5.30 -0.92
CA LEU A 37 10.72 -4.85 -2.16
C LEU A 37 11.49 -3.68 -2.77
N ASP A 38 11.81 -2.65 -1.98
CA ASP A 38 12.53 -1.46 -2.42
C ASP A 38 13.91 -1.80 -3.00
N PHE A 39 14.68 -2.66 -2.33
CA PHE A 39 15.97 -3.13 -2.80
C PHE A 39 15.91 -3.81 -4.17
N SER A 40 14.79 -4.48 -4.48
CA SER A 40 14.58 -5.14 -5.78
C SER A 40 14.42 -4.17 -6.96
N PHE A 41 14.14 -2.89 -6.69
CA PHE A 41 14.02 -1.84 -7.70
C PHE A 41 15.15 -0.79 -7.61
N PHE A 42 15.69 -0.57 -6.41
CA PHE A 42 16.69 0.46 -6.11
C PHE A 42 17.87 -0.10 -5.30
N PRO A 43 18.64 -1.07 -5.83
CA PRO A 43 19.67 -1.77 -5.05
C PRO A 43 20.82 -0.86 -4.59
N GLN A 44 21.08 0.23 -5.32
CA GLN A 44 22.14 1.20 -5.02
C GLN A 44 21.61 2.48 -4.35
N ALA A 45 20.29 2.58 -4.13
CA ALA A 45 19.65 3.80 -3.68
C ALA A 45 18.42 3.51 -2.80
N SER A 46 18.52 2.57 -1.86
CA SER A 46 17.39 2.27 -0.97
C SER A 46 16.98 3.47 -0.13
N ALA A 47 15.68 3.71 -0.01
CA ALA A 47 15.18 4.87 0.73
C ALA A 47 15.18 4.60 2.24
N PRO A 48 15.62 5.55 3.08
CA PRO A 48 15.53 5.42 4.52
C PRO A 48 14.08 5.25 5.00
N ILE A 49 13.89 4.37 5.99
CA ILE A 49 12.60 4.10 6.62
C ILE A 49 12.59 4.66 8.04
N ARG A 50 11.59 5.48 8.37
CA ARG A 50 11.39 6.05 9.70
C ARG A 50 10.13 5.47 10.34
N ILE A 51 10.27 4.85 11.51
CA ILE A 51 9.11 4.40 12.29
C ILE A 51 8.78 5.46 13.35
N LEU A 52 7.60 6.07 13.23
CA LEU A 52 7.13 7.13 14.08
C LEU A 52 6.20 6.60 15.18
N HIS A 53 6.38 7.15 16.37
CA HIS A 53 5.62 6.87 17.59
C HIS A 53 4.38 7.77 17.77
N ARG A 54 4.15 8.73 16.87
CA ARG A 54 3.00 9.63 16.92
C ARG A 54 2.22 9.49 15.63
N LEU A 55 0.90 9.38 15.74
CA LEU A 55 0.02 9.46 14.59
C LEU A 55 0.11 10.87 13.99
N SER A 56 0.22 10.92 12.66
CA SER A 56 0.09 12.18 11.93
C SER A 56 -1.26 12.83 12.25
N ARG A 57 -1.25 14.08 12.75
CA ARG A 57 -2.47 14.90 12.88
C ARG A 57 -3.11 15.20 11.53
N ILE A 58 -2.31 15.19 10.46
CA ILE A 58 -2.69 15.56 9.10
C ILE A 58 -3.45 14.42 8.40
N THR A 59 -3.30 13.17 8.88
CA THR A 59 -3.89 12.01 8.22
C THR A 59 -4.40 11.01 9.25
N LYS A 60 -5.62 11.26 9.77
CA LYS A 60 -6.39 10.25 10.51
C LYS A 60 -6.63 9.05 9.59
N GLY A 61 -5.78 8.03 9.68
CA GLY A 61 -5.92 6.77 8.92
C GLY A 61 -4.68 6.32 8.15
N VAL A 62 -3.67 7.18 7.96
CA VAL A 62 -2.43 6.76 7.27
C VAL A 62 -1.60 5.84 8.18
N ARG A 63 -1.22 4.68 7.63
CA ARG A 63 -0.51 3.59 8.31
C ARG A 63 0.98 3.61 7.97
N ALA A 64 1.27 3.81 6.69
CA ALA A 64 2.58 4.12 6.16
C ALA A 64 2.44 5.14 5.03
N ALA A 65 3.55 5.75 4.63
CA ALA A 65 3.60 6.66 3.49
C ALA A 65 5.01 6.68 2.89
N TYR A 66 5.07 6.58 1.57
CA TYR A 66 6.20 7.05 0.79
C TYR A 66 6.20 8.59 0.70
N ILE A 67 7.35 9.19 0.96
CA ILE A 67 7.56 10.64 0.94
C ILE A 67 8.59 10.98 -0.11
N HIS A 68 8.13 11.58 -1.20
CA HIS A 68 8.99 12.21 -2.19
C HIS A 68 9.32 13.65 -1.76
N PRO A 69 10.60 14.05 -1.70
CA PRO A 69 10.99 15.38 -1.30
C PRO A 69 10.52 16.44 -2.32
N ARG A 70 10.01 17.57 -1.81
CA ARG A 70 9.71 18.74 -2.65
C ARG A 70 10.94 19.58 -2.97
N VAL A 71 12.03 19.38 -2.23
CA VAL A 71 13.27 20.16 -2.33
C VAL A 71 14.29 19.36 -3.13
N LYS A 72 14.94 20.01 -4.09
CA LYS A 72 16.02 19.43 -4.91
C LYS A 72 17.16 18.97 -3.98
N ASN A 73 17.66 17.76 -4.18
CA ASN A 73 18.73 17.10 -3.38
C ASN A 73 18.34 16.54 -1.99
N ALA A 74 17.07 16.61 -1.58
CA ALA A 74 16.61 15.81 -0.45
C ALA A 74 16.39 14.35 -0.88
N THR A 75 16.45 13.42 0.08
CA THR A 75 16.30 11.99 -0.18
C THR A 75 14.85 11.55 -0.01
N ASP A 76 14.41 10.63 -0.87
CA ASP A 76 13.16 9.90 -0.66
C ASP A 76 13.15 9.23 0.71
N SER A 77 11.98 9.02 1.29
CA SER A 77 11.88 8.24 2.54
C SER A 77 10.55 7.52 2.67
N TYR A 78 10.54 6.48 3.48
CA TYR A 78 9.31 5.85 3.96
C TYR A 78 9.05 6.23 5.41
N VAL A 79 7.78 6.39 5.74
CA VAL A 79 7.32 6.66 7.11
C VAL A 79 6.31 5.59 7.50
N ILE A 80 6.51 4.95 8.64
CA ILE A 80 5.56 3.98 9.23
C ILE A 80 5.06 4.54 10.55
N PHE A 81 3.73 4.58 10.74
CA PHE A 81 3.11 5.03 11.97
C PHE A 81 2.78 3.82 12.86
N ALA A 82 3.63 3.55 13.86
CA ALA A 82 3.49 2.37 14.70
C ALA A 82 2.22 2.35 15.59
N PRO A 83 1.80 3.46 16.24
CA PRO A 83 0.70 3.39 17.20
C PRO A 83 -0.61 2.83 16.61
N ALA A 84 -1.15 1.80 17.27
CA ALA A 84 -2.38 1.09 16.89
C ALA A 84 -2.35 0.44 15.49
N LEU A 85 -1.17 0.30 14.87
CA LEU A 85 -1.03 -0.29 13.54
C LEU A 85 -1.60 -1.71 13.48
N HIS A 86 -1.22 -2.57 14.43
CA HIS A 86 -1.71 -3.95 14.49
C HIS A 86 -3.23 -4.00 14.64
N LYS A 87 -3.77 -3.21 15.57
CA LYS A 87 -5.22 -3.15 15.81
C LYS A 87 -6.00 -2.68 14.58
N ARG A 88 -5.45 -1.74 13.80
CA ARG A 88 -6.07 -1.26 12.56
C ARG A 88 -6.09 -2.36 11.50
N LEU A 89 -4.99 -3.08 11.31
CA LEU A 89 -4.94 -4.19 10.35
C LEU A 89 -5.89 -5.33 10.75
N GLU A 90 -6.01 -5.65 12.05
CA GLU A 90 -7.00 -6.62 12.55
C GLU A 90 -8.45 -6.17 12.30
N LYS A 91 -8.76 -4.88 12.44
CA LYS A 91 -10.09 -4.33 12.16
C LYS A 91 -10.42 -4.37 10.66
N GLU A 92 -9.45 -4.07 9.81
CA GLU A 92 -9.64 -4.14 8.36
C GLU A 92 -9.86 -5.58 7.87
N LYS A 93 -9.25 -6.57 8.54
CA LYS A 93 -9.52 -7.99 8.29
C LYS A 93 -11.01 -8.35 8.46
N SER A 94 -11.72 -7.73 9.39
CA SER A 94 -13.18 -7.91 9.55
C SER A 94 -14.01 -7.13 8.54
N GLU A 95 -13.42 -6.16 7.86
CA GLU A 95 -14.09 -5.26 6.91
C GLU A 95 -13.68 -5.52 5.45
N CYS A 96 -12.83 -6.53 5.20
CA CYS A 96 -12.40 -6.87 3.85
C CYS A 96 -13.61 -7.20 2.99
N THR A 97 -13.93 -6.27 2.10
CA THR A 97 -15.09 -6.37 1.23
C THR A 97 -14.69 -7.16 -0.01
N LEU A 98 -15.30 -8.31 -0.22
CA LEU A 98 -15.24 -9.06 -1.47
C LEU A 98 -16.02 -8.30 -2.53
N LEU A 99 -15.45 -8.21 -3.72
CA LEU A 99 -16.19 -7.81 -4.91
C LEU A 99 -16.69 -9.07 -5.61
N LEU A 100 -17.99 -9.36 -5.47
CA LEU A 100 -18.62 -10.50 -6.14
C LEU A 100 -19.24 -10.02 -7.43
N LYS A 101 -18.97 -10.71 -8.54
CA LYS A 101 -19.69 -10.50 -9.79
C LYS A 101 -21.00 -11.29 -9.71
N ASN A 102 -22.13 -10.60 -9.70
CA ASN A 102 -23.45 -11.23 -9.73
C ASN A 102 -23.70 -11.90 -11.10
N LYS A 103 -24.77 -12.71 -11.20
CA LYS A 103 -25.12 -13.42 -12.44
C LYS A 103 -25.45 -12.47 -13.62
N GLY A 104 -25.77 -11.21 -13.36
CA GLY A 104 -25.99 -10.16 -14.36
C GLY A 104 -24.70 -9.46 -14.80
N GLY A 105 -23.55 -9.83 -14.22
CA GLY A 105 -22.25 -9.23 -14.54
C GLY A 105 -21.92 -7.96 -13.76
N GLU A 106 -22.79 -7.51 -12.86
CA GLU A 106 -22.55 -6.37 -11.98
C GLU A 106 -21.74 -6.79 -10.77
N PHE A 107 -20.94 -5.86 -10.25
CA PHE A 107 -20.11 -6.10 -9.09
C PHE A 107 -20.81 -5.60 -7.82
N ILE A 108 -21.00 -6.50 -6.85
CA ILE A 108 -21.52 -6.18 -5.52
C ILE A 108 -20.41 -6.27 -4.48
N LEU A 109 -20.49 -5.40 -3.49
CA LEU A 109 -19.63 -5.41 -2.31
C LEU A 109 -20.27 -6.35 -1.27
N ALA A 110 -19.54 -7.37 -0.84
CA ALA A 110 -19.96 -8.32 0.19
C ALA A 110 -18.89 -8.44 1.28
N GLU A 111 -19.28 -8.68 2.52
CA GLU A 111 -18.29 -8.94 3.58
C GLU A 111 -17.57 -10.28 3.31
N SER A 112 -16.23 -10.26 3.41
CA SER A 112 -15.44 -11.49 3.35
C SER A 112 -15.67 -12.32 4.60
N THR A 113 -16.15 -13.55 4.42
CA THR A 113 -16.15 -14.57 5.47
C THR A 113 -14.77 -15.21 5.66
N LYS A 114 -13.83 -14.96 4.74
CA LYS A 114 -12.47 -15.50 4.80
C LYS A 114 -11.59 -14.63 5.69
N HIS A 115 -10.95 -15.28 6.67
CA HIS A 115 -9.92 -14.66 7.49
C HIS A 115 -8.66 -14.38 6.66
N ILE A 116 -8.37 -13.11 6.40
CA ILE A 116 -7.08 -12.68 5.83
C ILE A 116 -6.06 -12.53 6.98
N PRO A 117 -4.92 -13.24 6.94
CA PRO A 117 -3.87 -13.08 7.95
C PRO A 117 -3.26 -11.67 7.92
N PRO A 118 -2.90 -11.09 9.09
CA PRO A 118 -2.32 -9.74 9.16
C PRO A 118 -1.06 -9.57 8.30
N ILE A 119 -0.27 -10.64 8.14
CA ILE A 119 0.95 -10.62 7.32
C ILE A 119 0.65 -10.33 5.84
N CYS A 120 -0.52 -10.74 5.33
CA CYS A 120 -0.94 -10.42 3.97
C CYS A 120 -1.23 -8.92 3.83
N MET A 121 -1.89 -8.31 4.82
CA MET A 121 -2.15 -6.87 4.85
C MET A 121 -0.85 -6.07 4.94
N ILE A 122 0.12 -6.55 5.73
CA ILE A 122 1.46 -5.95 5.81
C ILE A 122 2.17 -5.99 4.45
N ALA A 123 2.15 -7.14 3.77
CA ALA A 123 2.77 -7.30 2.46
C ALA A 123 2.12 -6.42 1.39
N ALA A 124 0.79 -6.32 1.41
CA ALA A 124 0.02 -5.48 0.49
C ALA A 124 0.30 -3.99 0.71
N LEU A 125 0.35 -3.55 1.97
CA LEU A 125 0.74 -2.18 2.32
C LEU A 125 2.18 -1.86 1.90
N ALA A 126 3.12 -2.80 2.09
CA ALA A 126 4.49 -2.62 1.61
C ALA A 126 4.55 -2.44 0.08
N ALA A 127 3.83 -3.28 -0.67
CA ALA A 127 3.75 -3.18 -2.12
C ALA A 127 3.10 -1.87 -2.60
N HIS A 128 2.08 -1.39 -1.89
CA HIS A 128 1.45 -0.10 -2.11
C HIS A 128 2.46 1.05 -2.00
N GLU A 129 3.22 1.13 -0.90
CA GLU A 129 4.17 2.23 -0.70
C GLU A 129 5.36 2.15 -1.66
N VAL A 130 5.87 0.95 -1.95
CA VAL A 130 6.95 0.77 -2.93
C VAL A 130 6.49 1.15 -4.33
N ARG A 131 5.22 0.86 -4.68
CA ARG A 131 4.63 1.31 -5.95
C ARG A 131 4.68 2.82 -6.10
N HIS A 132 4.35 3.60 -5.06
CA HIS A 132 4.41 5.06 -5.13
C HIS A 132 5.81 5.58 -5.47
N ARG A 133 6.83 4.97 -4.87
CA ARG A 133 8.23 5.29 -5.18
C ARG A 133 8.58 4.92 -6.61
N VAL A 134 8.27 3.69 -7.02
CA VAL A 134 8.50 3.21 -8.39
C VAL A 134 7.85 4.14 -9.43
N GLN A 135 6.64 4.63 -9.18
CA GLN A 135 5.97 5.60 -10.05
C GLN A 135 6.60 7.00 -10.08
N GLN A 136 7.45 7.36 -9.11
CA GLN A 136 8.21 8.62 -9.18
C GLN A 136 9.48 8.49 -10.01
N HIS A 137 10.09 7.30 -10.03
CA HIS A 137 11.43 7.10 -10.58
C HIS A 137 11.46 6.35 -11.92
N PHE A 138 10.37 5.69 -12.28
CA PHE A 138 10.22 5.00 -13.56
C PHE A 138 9.04 5.56 -14.34
N LYS A 139 9.05 5.38 -15.67
CA LYS A 139 7.91 5.73 -16.53
C LYS A 139 6.69 4.88 -16.13
N PRO A 140 5.65 5.48 -15.53
CA PRO A 140 4.54 4.71 -15.00
C PRO A 140 3.72 4.11 -16.13
N LYS A 141 3.33 2.85 -15.95
CA LYS A 141 2.39 2.15 -16.82
C LYS A 141 1.11 1.93 -16.02
N LEU A 142 0.08 2.67 -16.37
CA LEU A 142 -1.14 2.75 -15.58
C LEU A 142 -1.96 1.45 -15.67
N PHE A 143 -2.73 1.17 -14.62
CA PHE A 143 -3.71 0.09 -14.60
C PHE A 143 -5.10 0.66 -14.88
N ASP A 144 -5.47 0.84 -16.15
CA ASP A 144 -6.83 1.21 -16.61
C ASP A 144 -7.36 0.19 -17.60
N PRO A 145 -8.71 0.13 -17.78
CA PRO A 145 -9.33 -0.75 -18.75
C PRO A 145 -8.72 -0.66 -20.16
N LYS A 146 -8.36 0.54 -20.65
CA LYS A 146 -7.75 0.73 -21.99
C LYS A 146 -6.35 0.12 -22.07
N SER A 147 -5.53 0.37 -21.06
CA SER A 147 -4.19 -0.18 -20.90
C SER A 147 -4.19 -1.70 -20.74
N LEU A 148 -5.29 -2.26 -20.23
CA LEU A 148 -5.46 -3.70 -20.01
C LEU A 148 -5.97 -4.43 -21.25
N SER A 149 -6.86 -3.85 -22.06
CA SER A 149 -7.38 -4.51 -23.27
C SER A 149 -6.27 -4.88 -24.28
N GLU A 150 -5.16 -4.16 -24.28
CA GLU A 150 -4.01 -4.41 -25.14
C GLU A 150 -3.06 -5.51 -24.63
N ARG A 151 -3.28 -6.05 -23.43
CA ARG A 151 -2.29 -6.87 -22.71
C ARG A 151 -2.74 -8.29 -22.37
N ASN A 152 -3.97 -8.68 -22.70
CA ASN A 152 -4.57 -9.95 -22.24
C ASN A 152 -4.25 -10.26 -20.76
N PRO A 153 -4.60 -9.35 -19.83
CA PRO A 153 -4.26 -9.49 -18.43
C PRO A 153 -4.92 -10.72 -17.80
N SER A 154 -4.34 -11.18 -16.69
CA SER A 154 -5.00 -12.20 -15.87
C SER A 154 -6.34 -11.68 -15.32
N ASP A 155 -7.30 -12.58 -15.14
CA ASP A 155 -8.60 -12.27 -14.55
C ASP A 155 -8.46 -11.56 -13.19
N LEU A 156 -7.46 -11.95 -12.41
CA LEU A 156 -7.15 -11.32 -11.13
C LEU A 156 -6.83 -9.82 -11.28
N LEU A 157 -5.99 -9.45 -12.24
CA LEU A 157 -5.60 -8.06 -12.45
C LEU A 157 -6.77 -7.23 -13.00
N SER A 158 -7.55 -7.80 -13.92
CA SER A 158 -8.77 -7.16 -14.45
C SER A 158 -9.79 -6.89 -13.36
N ASN A 159 -10.03 -7.88 -12.49
CA ASN A 159 -10.93 -7.73 -11.34
C ASN A 159 -10.39 -6.68 -10.37
N ALA A 160 -9.09 -6.69 -10.05
CA ALA A 160 -8.47 -5.71 -9.17
C ALA A 160 -8.64 -4.25 -9.67
N VAL A 161 -8.54 -4.01 -10.99
CA VAL A 161 -8.81 -2.70 -11.59
C VAL A 161 -10.27 -2.27 -11.40
N CYS A 162 -11.21 -3.19 -11.60
CA CYS A 162 -12.63 -2.91 -11.39
C CYS A 162 -12.92 -2.56 -9.92
N VAL A 163 -12.44 -3.40 -8.98
CA VAL A 163 -12.57 -3.17 -7.54
C VAL A 163 -12.01 -1.81 -7.14
N ALA A 164 -10.77 -1.52 -7.52
CA ALA A 164 -10.10 -0.28 -7.13
C ALA A 164 -10.82 0.96 -7.67
N THR A 165 -11.39 0.87 -8.87
CA THR A 165 -12.20 1.95 -9.47
C THR A 165 -13.46 2.21 -8.64
N LEU A 166 -14.20 1.15 -8.28
CA LEU A 166 -15.41 1.26 -7.46
C LEU A 166 -15.11 1.80 -6.05
N LEU A 167 -14.03 1.33 -5.42
CA LEU A 167 -13.60 1.83 -4.10
C LEU A 167 -13.30 3.33 -4.15
N ILE A 168 -12.61 3.82 -5.19
CA ILE A 168 -12.35 5.24 -5.35
C ILE A 168 -13.64 6.04 -5.54
N GLU A 169 -14.59 5.54 -6.32
CA GLU A 169 -15.88 6.20 -6.49
C GLU A 169 -16.64 6.32 -5.16
N GLU A 170 -16.61 5.27 -4.35
CA GLU A 170 -17.27 5.27 -3.05
C GLU A 170 -16.56 6.21 -2.05
N ILE A 171 -15.22 6.23 -2.05
CA ILE A 171 -14.44 7.22 -1.28
C ILE A 171 -14.83 8.64 -1.70
N ARG A 172 -14.97 8.92 -3.00
CA ARG A 172 -15.41 10.24 -3.48
C ARG A 172 -16.82 10.58 -3.00
N LYS A 173 -17.77 9.65 -3.03
CA LYS A 173 -19.13 9.86 -2.52
C LYS A 173 -19.11 10.15 -1.01
N SER A 174 -18.42 9.33 -0.23
CA SER A 174 -18.28 9.50 1.23
C SER A 174 -17.62 10.84 1.60
N CYS A 175 -16.56 11.24 0.88
CA CYS A 175 -15.91 12.54 1.08
C CYS A 175 -16.85 13.71 0.78
N LYS A 176 -17.67 13.62 -0.28
CA LYS A 176 -18.69 14.63 -0.59
C LYS A 176 -19.75 14.73 0.52
N GLN A 177 -20.26 13.59 1.00
CA GLN A 177 -21.23 13.54 2.10
C GLN A 177 -20.67 14.17 3.39
N ARG A 178 -19.39 13.91 3.70
CA ARG A 178 -18.69 14.49 4.85
C ARG A 178 -18.20 15.94 4.65
N LYS A 179 -18.45 16.54 3.48
CA LYS A 179 -17.97 17.88 3.10
C LYS A 179 -16.45 18.04 3.26
N GLU A 180 -15.70 16.99 2.95
CA GLU A 180 -14.25 17.00 3.01
C GLU A 180 -13.67 18.01 2.01
N ARG A 181 -12.50 18.57 2.35
CA ARG A 181 -11.85 19.55 1.47
C ARG A 181 -11.45 18.91 0.14
N LYS A 182 -11.61 19.64 -0.98
CA LYS A 182 -11.30 19.15 -2.34
C LYS A 182 -9.90 18.54 -2.45
N HIS A 183 -8.89 19.14 -1.82
CA HIS A 183 -7.52 18.63 -1.86
C HIS A 183 -7.37 17.27 -1.14
N VAL A 184 -8.11 17.04 -0.05
CA VAL A 184 -8.10 15.76 0.68
C VAL A 184 -8.69 14.66 -0.19
N MET A 185 -9.84 14.93 -0.80
CA MET A 185 -10.47 14.00 -1.76
C MET A 185 -9.55 13.72 -2.95
N GLN A 186 -8.88 14.73 -3.51
CA GLN A 186 -7.93 14.54 -4.61
C GLN A 186 -6.73 13.70 -4.18
N MET A 187 -6.17 13.93 -3.00
CA MET A 187 -5.06 13.11 -2.48
C MET A 187 -5.46 11.64 -2.37
N MET A 188 -6.66 11.33 -1.87
CA MET A 188 -7.12 9.94 -1.67
C MET A 188 -7.58 9.23 -2.94
N THR A 189 -7.87 9.97 -4.02
CA THR A 189 -8.56 9.43 -5.20
C THR A 189 -7.86 9.78 -6.51
N CYS A 190 -6.60 10.20 -6.42
CA CYS A 190 -5.79 10.46 -7.60
C CYS A 190 -5.42 9.15 -8.32
N ARG A 191 -4.93 9.29 -9.54
CA ARG A 191 -4.57 8.14 -10.37
C ARG A 191 -3.44 7.28 -9.77
N LYS A 192 -2.51 7.90 -9.04
CA LYS A 192 -1.42 7.18 -8.36
C LYS A 192 -1.98 6.24 -7.27
N GLU A 193 -2.91 6.73 -6.45
CA GLU A 193 -3.60 5.90 -5.45
C GLU A 193 -4.41 4.77 -6.08
N LEU A 194 -5.10 5.03 -7.21
CA LEU A 194 -5.82 3.96 -7.93
C LEU A 194 -4.89 2.83 -8.35
N ASP A 195 -3.76 3.16 -8.96
CA ASP A 195 -2.75 2.19 -9.36
C ASP A 195 -2.17 1.43 -8.16
N ALA A 196 -1.91 2.13 -7.05
CA ALA A 196 -1.40 1.51 -5.82
C ALA A 196 -2.44 0.56 -5.18
N LEU A 197 -3.72 0.91 -5.21
CA LEU A 197 -4.81 0.04 -4.76
C LEU A 197 -4.93 -1.25 -5.59
N VAL A 198 -4.73 -1.17 -6.91
CA VAL A 198 -4.70 -2.36 -7.78
C VAL A 198 -3.57 -3.31 -7.36
N ILE A 199 -2.39 -2.75 -7.06
CA ILE A 199 -1.25 -3.52 -6.53
C ILE A 199 -1.61 -4.12 -5.17
N GLU A 200 -2.20 -3.36 -4.26
CA GLU A 200 -2.60 -3.81 -2.92
C GLU A 200 -3.56 -5.01 -2.99
N ILE A 201 -4.63 -4.91 -3.78
CA ILE A 201 -5.63 -5.97 -3.95
C ILE A 201 -5.01 -7.24 -4.55
N THR A 202 -4.15 -7.07 -5.55
CA THR A 202 -3.49 -8.20 -6.22
C THR A 202 -2.44 -8.84 -5.32
N ALA A 203 -1.71 -8.04 -4.55
CA ALA A 203 -0.71 -8.49 -3.58
C ALA A 203 -1.35 -9.31 -2.46
N LEU A 204 -2.53 -8.92 -1.97
CA LEU A 204 -3.29 -9.71 -1.01
C LEU A 204 -3.55 -11.13 -1.54
N HIS A 205 -3.98 -11.26 -2.79
CA HIS A 205 -4.26 -12.57 -3.40
C HIS A 205 -3.01 -13.41 -3.61
N ILE A 206 -1.95 -12.83 -4.20
CA ILE A 206 -0.69 -13.54 -4.48
C ILE A 206 -0.02 -14.00 -3.17
N PHE A 207 0.04 -13.10 -2.19
CA PHE A 207 0.72 -13.37 -0.94
C PHE A 207 -0.07 -14.35 -0.06
N TYR A 208 -1.40 -14.26 -0.03
CA TYR A 208 -2.25 -15.22 0.68
C TYR A 208 -2.02 -16.67 0.23
N GLN A 209 -1.76 -16.88 -1.07
CA GLN A 209 -1.52 -18.21 -1.63
C GLN A 209 -0.09 -18.72 -1.43
N SER A 210 0.90 -17.84 -1.39
CA SER A 210 2.31 -18.25 -1.54
C SER A 210 3.23 -17.82 -0.40
N HIS A 211 2.84 -16.81 0.37
CA HIS A 211 3.65 -16.16 1.40
C HIS A 211 5.05 -15.72 0.94
N SER A 212 5.28 -15.59 -0.37
CA SER A 212 6.55 -15.17 -0.96
C SER A 212 6.45 -13.72 -1.43
N ILE A 213 7.32 -12.88 -0.88
CA ILE A 213 7.38 -11.45 -1.21
C ILE A 213 7.94 -11.23 -2.62
N GLU A 214 8.79 -12.14 -3.08
CA GLU A 214 9.41 -12.12 -4.40
C GLU A 214 8.36 -12.19 -5.52
N LYS A 215 7.24 -12.88 -5.28
CA LYS A 215 6.11 -12.94 -6.22
C LYS A 215 5.40 -11.60 -6.41
N LEU A 216 5.63 -10.61 -5.54
CA LEU A 216 5.08 -9.25 -5.69
C LEU A 216 5.93 -8.38 -6.63
N ILE A 217 7.20 -8.73 -6.87
CA ILE A 217 8.10 -7.94 -7.72
C ILE A 217 7.58 -7.86 -9.17
N PRO A 218 7.19 -8.97 -9.84
CA PRO A 218 6.64 -8.90 -11.19
C PRO A 218 5.37 -8.05 -11.28
N LEU A 219 4.52 -8.10 -10.24
CA LEU A 219 3.30 -7.30 -10.16
C LEU A 219 3.61 -5.79 -10.12
N ILE A 220 4.51 -5.37 -9.24
CA ILE A 220 4.92 -3.95 -9.16
C ILE A 220 5.57 -3.52 -10.48
N ARG A 221 6.41 -4.38 -11.07
CA ARG A 221 7.08 -4.16 -12.36
C ARG A 221 6.08 -4.06 -13.54
N ALA A 222 4.94 -4.75 -13.47
CA ALA A 222 3.94 -4.72 -14.54
C ALA A 222 3.33 -3.33 -14.78
N GLY A 223 3.39 -2.44 -13.78
CA GLY A 223 2.96 -1.05 -13.94
C GLY A 223 4.09 -0.04 -14.08
N ILE A 224 5.26 -0.48 -14.58
CA ILE A 224 6.24 0.39 -15.22
C ILE A 224 6.42 -0.01 -16.68
N SER A 225 6.80 0.95 -17.52
CA SER A 225 7.20 0.65 -18.90
C SER A 225 8.68 0.24 -18.92
N GLN A 226 9.03 -0.79 -19.67
CA GLN A 226 10.43 -1.07 -20.01
C GLN A 226 10.85 -0.06 -21.09
N ALA A 227 11.35 1.10 -20.69
CA ALA A 227 12.16 2.01 -21.50
C ALA A 227 12.70 3.09 -20.54
N VAL A 228 13.98 3.43 -20.55
CA VAL A 228 14.92 3.46 -21.70
C VAL A 228 15.75 2.20 -21.84
#